data_AF-A0A7J9CU03-F1
#
_entry.id   AF-A0A7J9CU03-F1
#
_cell.length_a   1.000
_cell.length_b   1.000
_cell.length_c   1.000
_cell.angle_alpha   90.00
_cell.angle_beta   90.00
_cell.angle_gamma   90.00
#
_symmetry.space_group_name_H-M   'P 1'
#
loop_
_entity.id
_entity.type
_entity.pdbx_description
1 polymer ?
#
loop_
_entity_poly.entity_id
_entity_poly.type
_entity_poly.pdbx_seq_one_letter_code
_entity_poly.pdbx_strand_id
1 'polypeptide(L)'
;MSKEEFEQRWARKSYREMLSVVKEFVGKLEEPIEDTKESDNAFGESIDDLRKQSRDFVTMCLTSLRDSMQELLDSQRKKLTERNDALEAMVKALKEETMATIMALSTIIEELKKKLALFRVAVGKGVSSAALSYEDRMENYFRAKGLTDDVVKVNIASMFLTDIALLWWRGRTTGKGQGEIGIWQEFQCELKGQFYP
;
A
#
# COMPACT_ATOMS: atom_id res chain seq x y z
N MET A 1 -21.04 -85.41 89.89
CA MET A 1 -20.76 -84.39 88.85
C MET A 1 -19.27 -84.18 88.84
N SER A 2 -18.59 -84.52 87.74
CA SER A 2 -17.14 -84.33 87.62
C SER A 2 -16.81 -82.83 87.60
N LYS A 3 -15.63 -82.44 88.10
CA LYS A 3 -15.13 -81.07 88.02
C LYS A 3 -15.16 -80.56 86.56
N GLU A 4 -14.86 -81.43 85.60
CA GLU A 4 -14.91 -81.10 84.17
C GLU A 4 -16.34 -80.82 83.66
N GLU A 5 -17.35 -81.53 84.16
CA GLU A 5 -18.75 -81.30 83.75
C GLU A 5 -19.28 -79.96 84.28
N PHE A 6 -18.89 -79.59 85.50
CA PHE A 6 -19.24 -78.31 86.09
C PHE A 6 -18.58 -77.15 85.34
N GLU A 7 -17.28 -77.26 85.05
CA GLU A 7 -16.52 -76.28 84.26
C GLU A 7 -17.10 -76.14 82.84
N GLN A 8 -17.45 -77.24 82.17
CA GLN A 8 -18.10 -77.16 80.85
C GLN A 8 -19.48 -76.52 80.89
N ARG A 9 -20.29 -76.80 81.91
CA ARG A 9 -21.61 -76.16 82.08
C ARG A 9 -21.48 -74.67 82.37
N TRP A 10 -20.55 -74.31 83.23
CA TRP A 10 -20.24 -72.92 83.58
C TRP A 10 -19.72 -72.16 82.36
N ALA A 11 -18.79 -72.74 81.60
CA ALA A 11 -18.29 -72.19 80.34
C ALA A 11 -19.41 -71.99 79.30
N ARG A 12 -20.30 -72.98 79.11
CA ARG A 12 -21.45 -72.84 78.18
C ARG A 12 -22.44 -71.76 78.61
N LYS A 13 -22.64 -71.58 79.92
CA LYS A 13 -23.51 -70.52 80.45
C LYS A 13 -22.88 -69.14 80.23
N SER A 14 -21.60 -68.99 80.57
CA SER A 14 -20.82 -67.77 80.34
C SER A 14 -20.79 -67.38 78.85
N TYR A 15 -20.57 -68.35 77.95
CA TYR A 15 -20.64 -68.13 76.52
C TYR A 15 -22.02 -67.64 76.05
N ARG A 16 -23.12 -68.20 76.58
CA ARG A 16 -24.48 -67.74 76.23
C ARG A 16 -24.76 -66.33 76.72
N GLU A 17 -24.32 -65.99 77.93
CA GLU A 17 -24.47 -64.63 78.47
C GLU A 17 -23.67 -63.62 77.63
N MET A 18 -22.43 -63.95 77.26
CA MET A 18 -21.63 -63.13 76.34
C MET A 18 -22.28 -63.01 74.95
N LEU A 19 -22.82 -64.10 74.39
CA LEU A 19 -23.53 -64.05 73.10
C LEU A 19 -24.78 -63.15 73.16
N SER A 20 -25.52 -63.16 74.27
CA SER A 20 -26.66 -62.27 74.47
C SER A 20 -26.22 -60.80 74.51
N VAL A 21 -25.15 -60.49 75.25
CA VAL A 21 -24.58 -59.13 75.32
C VAL A 21 -24.13 -58.66 73.93
N VAL A 22 -23.40 -59.49 73.19
CA VAL A 22 -22.95 -59.17 71.83
C VAL A 22 -24.14 -58.94 70.89
N LYS A 23 -25.19 -59.75 70.98
CA LYS A 23 -26.37 -59.62 70.12
C LYS A 23 -27.14 -58.32 70.39
N GLU A 24 -27.26 -57.91 71.65
CA GLU A 24 -27.85 -56.62 72.01
C GLU A 24 -27.01 -55.45 71.49
N PHE A 25 -25.68 -55.53 71.63
CA PHE A 25 -24.78 -54.51 71.08
C PHE A 25 -24.84 -54.42 69.54
N VAL A 26 -24.93 -55.56 68.84
CA VAL A 26 -25.10 -55.59 67.38
C VAL A 26 -26.42 -54.91 66.98
N GLY A 27 -27.53 -55.22 67.65
CA GLY A 27 -28.82 -54.57 67.36
C GLY A 27 -28.79 -53.06 67.61
N LYS A 28 -28.07 -52.59 68.65
CA LYS A 28 -27.86 -51.15 68.90
C LYS A 28 -26.96 -50.47 67.86
N LEU A 29 -26.14 -51.23 67.13
CA LEU A 29 -25.25 -50.71 66.08
C LEU A 29 -25.88 -50.75 64.69
N GLU A 30 -26.83 -51.65 64.42
CA GLU A 30 -27.48 -51.77 63.11
C GLU A 30 -28.24 -50.50 62.70
N GLU A 31 -29.02 -49.90 63.61
CA GLU A 31 -29.81 -48.69 63.32
C GLU A 31 -28.93 -47.46 62.99
N PRO A 32 -27.90 -47.09 63.80
CA PRO A 32 -26.97 -46.03 63.44
C PRO A 32 -26.23 -46.27 62.12
N ILE A 33 -25.91 -47.53 61.79
CA ILE A 33 -25.25 -47.88 60.53
C ILE A 33 -26.19 -47.62 59.35
N GLU A 34 -27.48 -47.96 59.49
CA GLU A 34 -28.47 -47.71 58.44
C GLU A 34 -28.70 -46.20 58.24
N ASP A 35 -28.88 -45.44 59.32
CA ASP A 35 -29.00 -43.97 59.27
C ASP A 35 -27.77 -43.32 58.63
N THR A 36 -26.56 -43.83 58.94
CA THR A 36 -25.32 -43.33 58.35
C THR A 36 -25.29 -43.59 56.84
N LYS A 37 -25.74 -44.76 56.37
CA LYS A 37 -25.83 -45.06 54.93
C LYS A 37 -26.83 -44.16 54.21
N GLU A 38 -28.00 -43.91 54.81
CA GLU A 38 -29.00 -43.01 54.23
C GLU A 38 -28.47 -41.58 54.12
N SER A 39 -27.79 -41.09 55.16
CA SER A 39 -27.10 -39.79 55.14
C SER A 39 -26.01 -39.73 54.07
N ASP A 40 -25.18 -40.76 53.95
CA ASP A 40 -24.12 -40.82 52.92
C ASP A 40 -24.70 -40.82 51.50
N ASN A 41 -25.81 -41.52 51.27
CA ASN A 41 -26.50 -41.54 49.99
C ASN A 41 -27.09 -40.16 49.64
N ALA A 42 -27.79 -39.53 50.58
CA ALA A 42 -28.35 -38.18 50.39
C ALA A 42 -27.25 -37.14 50.13
N PHE A 43 -26.10 -37.27 50.80
CA PHE A 43 -24.94 -36.43 50.56
C PHE A 43 -24.35 -36.67 49.16
N GLY A 44 -24.28 -37.93 48.71
CA GLY A 44 -23.88 -38.30 47.36
C GLY A 44 -24.75 -37.65 46.27
N GLU A 45 -26.08 -37.73 46.42
CA GLU A 45 -27.03 -37.08 45.50
C GLU A 45 -26.85 -35.56 45.44
N SER A 46 -26.65 -34.92 46.61
CA SER A 46 -26.38 -33.48 46.70
C SER A 46 -25.08 -33.07 46.00
N ILE A 47 -24.01 -33.86 46.15
CA ILE A 47 -22.76 -33.64 45.42
C ILE A 47 -22.96 -33.76 43.91
N ASP A 48 -23.72 -34.75 43.45
CA ASP A 48 -23.95 -34.95 42.02
C ASP A 48 -24.83 -33.86 41.41
N ASP A 49 -25.82 -33.35 42.14
CA ASP A 49 -26.62 -32.19 41.71
C ASP A 49 -25.76 -30.93 41.65
N LEU A 50 -24.95 -30.66 42.68
CA LEU A 50 -24.01 -29.53 42.68
C LEU A 50 -23.02 -29.63 41.51
N ARG A 51 -22.51 -30.84 41.23
CA ARG A 51 -21.63 -31.10 40.09
C ARG A 51 -22.34 -30.83 38.77
N LYS A 52 -23.61 -31.22 38.63
CA LYS A 52 -24.42 -30.95 37.44
C LYS A 52 -24.66 -29.45 37.27
N GLN A 53 -25.11 -28.75 38.30
CA GLN A 53 -25.34 -27.30 38.28
C GLN A 53 -24.07 -26.53 37.90
N SER A 54 -22.93 -26.92 38.46
CA SER A 54 -21.63 -26.33 38.13
C SER A 54 -21.27 -26.54 36.64
N ARG A 55 -21.45 -27.75 36.10
CA ARG A 55 -21.23 -28.02 34.67
C ARG A 55 -22.16 -27.22 33.78
N ASP A 56 -23.43 -27.13 34.13
CA ASP A 56 -24.43 -26.40 33.34
C ASP A 56 -24.12 -24.89 33.34
N PHE A 57 -23.76 -24.34 34.49
CA PHE A 57 -23.32 -22.94 34.61
C PHE A 57 -22.07 -22.65 33.78
N VAL A 58 -21.04 -23.49 33.88
CA VAL A 58 -19.80 -23.34 33.08
C VAL A 58 -20.12 -23.43 31.59
N THR A 59 -20.98 -24.37 31.18
CA THR A 59 -21.39 -24.54 29.79
C THR A 59 -22.15 -23.32 29.29
N MET A 60 -23.07 -22.77 30.09
CA MET A 60 -23.80 -21.54 29.76
C MET A 60 -22.85 -20.34 29.61
N CYS A 61 -21.90 -20.15 30.54
CA CYS A 61 -20.93 -19.06 30.44
C CYS A 61 -20.04 -19.19 29.21
N LEU A 62 -19.55 -20.40 28.90
CA LEU A 62 -18.70 -20.64 27.73
C LEU A 62 -19.45 -20.47 26.41
N THR A 63 -20.72 -20.88 26.35
CA THR A 63 -21.55 -20.69 25.14
C THR A 63 -21.87 -19.21 24.94
N SER A 64 -22.30 -18.50 25.98
CA SER A 64 -22.55 -17.06 25.90
C SER A 64 -21.30 -16.27 25.48
N LEU A 65 -20.13 -16.60 26.05
CA LEU A 65 -18.87 -15.95 25.67
C LEU A 65 -18.51 -16.24 24.22
N ARG A 66 -18.67 -17.49 23.78
CA ARG A 66 -18.43 -17.91 22.39
C ARG A 66 -19.32 -17.12 21.43
N ASP A 67 -20.61 -17.03 21.73
CA ASP A 67 -21.59 -16.37 20.86
C ASP A 67 -21.29 -14.87 20.76
N SER A 68 -20.97 -14.21 21.88
CA SER A 68 -20.56 -12.80 21.88
C SER A 68 -19.29 -12.54 21.07
N MET A 69 -18.28 -13.42 21.20
CA MET A 69 -17.07 -13.32 20.39
C MET A 69 -17.34 -13.56 18.91
N GLN A 70 -18.22 -14.51 18.59
CA GLN A 70 -18.62 -14.81 17.21
C GLN A 70 -19.34 -13.62 16.57
N GLU A 71 -20.29 -13.01 17.27
CA GLU A 71 -21.00 -11.81 16.82
C GLU A 71 -20.03 -10.64 16.57
N LEU A 72 -19.06 -10.44 17.48
CA LEU A 72 -18.06 -9.40 17.31
C LEU A 72 -17.18 -9.67 16.08
N LEU A 73 -16.71 -10.90 15.90
CA LEU A 73 -15.89 -11.30 14.75
C LEU A 73 -16.65 -11.14 13.44
N ASP A 74 -17.91 -11.55 13.39
CA ASP A 74 -18.75 -11.43 12.19
C ASP A 74 -19.06 -9.96 11.87
N SER A 75 -19.30 -9.14 12.90
CA SER A 75 -19.45 -7.69 12.75
C SER A 75 -18.20 -7.02 12.19
N GLN A 76 -17.01 -7.38 12.71
CA GLN A 76 -15.74 -6.85 12.21
C GLN A 76 -15.44 -7.35 10.80
N ARG A 77 -15.70 -8.63 10.51
CA ARG A 77 -15.54 -9.21 9.17
C ARG A 77 -16.41 -8.44 8.16
N LYS A 78 -17.68 -8.19 8.50
CA LYS A 78 -18.60 -7.42 7.66
C LYS A 78 -18.12 -5.99 7.41
N LYS A 79 -17.67 -5.29 8.45
CA LYS A 79 -17.09 -3.94 8.29
C LYS A 79 -15.84 -3.95 7.40
N LEU A 80 -15.00 -4.97 7.53
CA LEU A 80 -13.79 -5.09 6.72
C LEU A 80 -14.14 -5.34 5.25
N THR A 81 -15.12 -6.21 4.96
CA THR A 81 -15.57 -6.46 3.58
C THR A 81 -16.19 -5.21 2.97
N GLU A 82 -17.07 -4.51 3.69
CA GLU A 82 -17.70 -3.28 3.19
C GLU A 82 -16.67 -2.18 2.90
N ARG A 83 -15.66 -2.02 3.77
CA ARG A 83 -14.55 -1.08 3.53
C ARG A 83 -13.70 -1.49 2.33
N ASN A 84 -13.48 -2.78 2.13
CA ASN A 84 -12.69 -3.29 1.01
C ASN A 84 -13.41 -3.04 -0.32
N ASP A 85 -14.71 -3.31 -0.38
CA ASP A 85 -15.55 -3.05 -1.55
C ASP A 85 -15.60 -1.55 -1.88
N ALA A 86 -15.71 -0.69 -0.86
CA ALA A 86 -15.68 0.76 -1.03
C ALA A 86 -14.32 1.25 -1.55
N LEU A 87 -13.21 0.71 -1.04
CA LEU A 87 -11.87 1.03 -1.52
C LEU A 87 -11.67 0.58 -2.98
N GLU A 88 -12.15 -0.61 -3.34
CA GLU A 88 -12.07 -1.10 -4.71
C GLU A 88 -12.86 -0.20 -5.68
N ALA A 89 -14.05 0.24 -5.28
CA ALA A 89 -14.85 1.19 -6.05
C ALA A 89 -14.13 2.55 -6.22
N MET A 90 -13.54 3.10 -5.15
CA MET A 90 -12.77 4.35 -5.22
C MET A 90 -11.55 4.22 -6.13
N VAL A 91 -10.81 3.11 -6.02
CA VAL A 91 -9.64 2.86 -6.89
C VAL A 91 -10.06 2.77 -8.35
N LYS A 92 -11.19 2.14 -8.65
CA LYS A 92 -11.72 2.07 -10.02
C LYS A 92 -12.08 3.47 -10.55
N ALA A 93 -12.80 4.27 -9.79
CA ALA A 93 -13.16 5.64 -10.16
C ALA A 93 -11.92 6.51 -10.41
N LEU A 94 -10.94 6.47 -9.50
CA LEU A 94 -9.68 7.21 -9.65
C LEU A 94 -8.90 6.79 -10.89
N LYS A 95 -8.89 5.49 -11.23
CA LYS A 95 -8.25 5.00 -12.46
C LYS A 95 -8.94 5.55 -13.70
N GLU A 96 -10.27 5.57 -13.73
CA GLU A 96 -11.07 6.11 -14.85
C GLU A 96 -10.81 7.62 -15.02
N GLU A 97 -10.82 8.39 -13.94
CA GLU A 97 -10.49 9.83 -13.96
C GLU A 97 -9.06 10.10 -14.44
N THR A 98 -8.10 9.30 -13.97
CA THR A 98 -6.70 9.42 -14.38
C THR A 98 -6.52 9.11 -15.86
N MET A 99 -7.18 8.06 -16.38
CA MET A 99 -7.14 7.73 -17.81
C MET A 99 -7.75 8.84 -18.67
N ALA A 100 -8.91 9.39 -18.26
CA ALA A 100 -9.54 10.50 -18.96
C ALA A 100 -8.62 11.74 -19.02
N THR A 101 -7.95 12.06 -17.91
CA THR A 101 -7.00 13.17 -17.84
C THR A 101 -5.79 12.93 -18.74
N ILE A 102 -5.23 11.73 -18.74
CA ILE A 102 -4.10 11.36 -19.62
C ILE A 102 -4.51 11.53 -21.09
N MET A 103 -5.67 11.03 -21.50
CA MET A 103 -6.16 11.15 -22.88
C MET A 103 -6.35 12.62 -23.30
N ALA A 104 -6.91 13.44 -22.41
CA ALA A 104 -7.07 14.87 -22.66
C ALA A 104 -5.72 15.58 -22.84
N LEU A 105 -4.75 15.31 -21.94
CA LEU A 105 -3.40 15.88 -22.03
C LEU A 105 -2.66 15.42 -23.28
N SER A 106 -2.74 14.14 -23.65
CA SER A 106 -2.16 13.62 -24.89
C SER A 106 -2.70 14.34 -26.12
N THR A 107 -4.00 14.64 -26.15
CA THR A 107 -4.65 15.38 -27.24
C THR A 107 -4.09 16.80 -27.35
N ILE A 108 -4.00 17.51 -26.22
CA ILE A 108 -3.44 18.88 -26.16
C ILE A 108 -1.99 18.89 -26.61
N ILE A 109 -1.18 17.91 -26.17
CA ILE A 109 0.23 17.81 -26.56
C ILE A 109 0.37 17.66 -28.08
N GLU A 110 -0.44 16.80 -28.71
CA GLU A 110 -0.41 16.64 -30.17
C GLU A 110 -0.84 17.90 -30.91
N GLU A 111 -1.82 18.65 -30.40
CA GLU A 111 -2.20 19.94 -30.97
C GLU A 111 -1.08 20.98 -30.84
N LEU A 112 -0.43 21.06 -29.68
CA LEU A 112 0.70 21.96 -29.44
C LEU A 112 1.89 21.60 -30.31
N LYS A 113 2.20 20.32 -30.51
CA LYS A 113 3.25 19.88 -31.44
C LYS A 113 2.95 20.35 -32.87
N LYS A 114 1.71 20.22 -33.34
CA LYS A 114 1.29 20.71 -34.67
C LYS A 114 1.45 22.23 -34.77
N LYS A 115 0.98 22.99 -33.78
CA LYS A 115 1.13 24.45 -33.73
C LYS A 115 2.61 24.87 -33.73
N LEU A 116 3.45 24.18 -32.95
CA LEU A 116 4.89 24.44 -32.89
C LEU A 116 5.58 24.15 -34.22
N ALA A 117 5.18 23.09 -34.93
CA ALA A 117 5.69 22.80 -36.27
C ALA A 117 5.34 23.93 -37.26
N LEU A 118 4.11 24.45 -37.21
CA LEU A 118 3.70 25.61 -38.02
C LEU A 118 4.51 26.86 -37.69
N PHE A 119 4.68 27.18 -36.40
CA PHE A 119 5.51 28.31 -35.96
C PHE A 119 6.96 28.17 -36.43
N ARG A 120 7.55 26.97 -36.31
CA ARG A 120 8.92 26.71 -36.76
C ARG A 120 9.08 26.97 -38.25
N VAL A 121 8.12 26.53 -39.08
CA VAL A 121 8.14 26.79 -40.52
C VAL A 121 7.97 28.28 -40.82
N ALA A 122 7.05 28.96 -40.15
CA ALA A 122 6.80 30.39 -40.36
C ALA A 122 8.02 31.24 -39.96
N VAL A 123 8.62 30.96 -38.81
CA VAL A 123 9.86 31.61 -38.35
C VAL A 123 11.00 31.32 -39.30
N GLY A 124 11.20 30.05 -39.71
CA GLY A 124 12.24 29.69 -40.68
C GLY A 124 12.11 30.47 -41.99
N LYS A 125 10.90 30.53 -42.57
CA LYS A 125 10.62 31.34 -43.77
C LYS A 125 10.94 32.82 -43.56
N GLY A 126 10.52 33.38 -42.42
CA GLY A 126 10.81 34.78 -42.07
C GLY A 126 12.31 35.06 -42.00
N VAL A 127 13.05 34.19 -41.31
CA VAL A 127 14.51 34.27 -41.18
C VAL A 127 15.20 34.21 -42.54
N SER A 128 14.83 33.27 -43.41
CA SER A 128 15.43 33.17 -44.75
C SER A 128 15.10 34.37 -45.63
N SER A 129 13.86 34.88 -45.56
CA SER A 129 13.47 36.08 -46.32
C SER A 129 14.24 37.33 -45.86
N ALA A 130 14.50 37.45 -44.56
CA ALA A 130 15.29 38.54 -44.00
C ALA A 130 16.78 38.43 -44.40
N ALA A 131 17.32 37.20 -44.43
CA ALA A 131 18.69 36.94 -44.87
C ALA A 131 18.90 37.28 -46.36
N LEU A 132 17.96 36.89 -47.23
CA LEU A 132 17.98 37.27 -48.66
C LEU A 132 17.97 38.78 -48.83
N SER A 133 17.02 39.44 -48.16
CA SER A 133 16.87 40.89 -48.22
C SER A 133 18.11 41.62 -47.67
N TYR A 134 18.80 41.04 -46.68
CA TYR A 134 20.05 41.56 -46.16
C TYR A 134 21.19 41.43 -47.17
N GLU A 135 21.38 40.27 -47.80
CA GLU A 135 22.40 40.06 -48.82
C GLU A 135 22.26 41.03 -50.00
N ASP A 136 21.05 41.15 -50.55
CA ASP A 136 20.75 42.06 -51.65
C ASP A 136 21.07 43.52 -51.27
N ARG A 137 20.77 43.94 -50.04
CA ARG A 137 21.10 45.29 -49.55
C ARG A 137 22.61 45.50 -49.46
N MET A 138 23.36 44.52 -48.96
CA MET A 138 24.81 44.65 -48.80
C MET A 138 25.53 44.66 -50.15
N GLU A 139 25.13 43.81 -51.09
CA GLU A 139 25.69 43.82 -52.45
C GLU A 139 25.45 45.16 -53.17
N ASN A 140 24.25 45.72 -53.04
CA ASN A 140 23.94 47.04 -53.58
C ASN A 140 24.77 48.15 -52.90
N TYR A 141 24.95 48.08 -51.59
CA TYR A 141 25.79 49.02 -50.84
C TYR A 141 27.25 48.97 -51.32
N PHE A 142 27.84 47.79 -51.42
CA PHE A 142 29.23 47.62 -51.89
C PHE A 142 29.41 48.11 -53.32
N ARG A 143 28.46 47.81 -54.20
CA ARG A 143 28.46 48.30 -55.59
C ARG A 143 28.40 49.82 -55.66
N ALA A 144 27.51 50.45 -54.90
CA ALA A 144 27.37 51.90 -54.86
C ALA A 144 28.60 52.61 -54.29
N LYS A 145 29.33 51.96 -53.37
CA LYS A 145 30.54 52.49 -52.75
C LYS A 145 31.84 52.10 -53.45
N GLY A 146 31.79 51.29 -54.51
CA GLY A 146 32.97 50.81 -55.23
C GLY A 146 33.89 49.92 -54.40
N LEU A 147 33.35 49.22 -53.40
CA LEU A 147 34.13 48.37 -52.50
C LEU A 147 34.44 47.02 -53.16
N THR A 148 35.72 46.75 -53.42
CA THR A 148 36.17 45.51 -54.09
C THR A 148 36.88 44.55 -53.16
N ASP A 149 37.50 45.04 -52.07
CA ASP A 149 38.22 44.22 -51.10
C ASP A 149 37.27 43.38 -50.22
N ASP A 150 37.45 42.07 -50.24
CA ASP A 150 36.56 41.11 -49.60
C ASP A 150 36.66 41.13 -48.07
N VAL A 151 37.85 41.37 -47.51
CA VAL A 151 38.04 41.47 -46.05
C VAL A 151 37.28 42.69 -45.51
N VAL A 152 37.34 43.82 -46.22
CA VAL A 152 36.59 45.03 -45.87
C VAL A 152 35.08 44.82 -46.02
N LYS A 153 34.62 44.12 -47.06
CA LYS A 153 33.20 43.77 -47.22
C LYS A 153 32.69 42.91 -46.06
N VAL A 154 33.40 41.86 -45.68
CA VAL A 154 33.00 40.98 -44.56
C VAL A 154 32.93 41.75 -43.25
N ASN A 155 33.93 42.60 -42.97
CA ASN A 155 33.91 43.45 -41.77
C ASN A 155 32.71 44.41 -41.75
N ILE A 156 32.45 45.11 -42.86
CA ILE A 156 31.31 46.04 -42.94
C ILE A 156 29.99 45.28 -42.82
N ALA A 157 29.82 44.18 -43.55
CA ALA A 157 28.66 43.30 -43.46
C ALA A 157 28.38 42.88 -42.02
N SER A 158 29.39 42.39 -41.33
CA SER A 158 29.23 41.93 -39.96
C SER A 158 28.70 43.00 -38.98
N MET A 159 28.98 44.27 -39.23
CA MET A 159 28.47 45.39 -38.41
C MET A 159 26.97 45.63 -38.60
N PHE A 160 26.40 45.21 -39.72
CA PHE A 160 24.97 45.36 -40.03
C PHE A 160 24.12 44.13 -39.66
N LEU A 161 24.73 43.08 -39.13
CA LEU A 161 24.00 41.93 -38.58
C LEU A 161 23.27 42.32 -37.29
N THR A 162 22.05 41.80 -37.11
CA THR A 162 21.19 42.06 -35.94
C THR A 162 20.67 40.75 -35.35
N ASP A 163 20.21 40.81 -34.09
CA ASP A 163 19.54 39.72 -33.36
C ASP A 163 20.27 38.36 -33.45
N ILE A 164 19.61 37.35 -34.00
CA ILE A 164 20.09 35.96 -34.08
C ILE A 164 21.30 35.86 -35.02
N ALA A 165 21.36 36.66 -36.09
CA ALA A 165 22.48 36.68 -37.02
C ALA A 165 23.75 37.28 -36.38
N LEU A 166 23.58 38.31 -35.54
CA LEU A 166 24.70 38.88 -34.79
C LEU A 166 25.25 37.90 -33.74
N LEU A 167 24.37 37.16 -33.05
CA LEU A 167 24.78 36.14 -32.07
C LEU A 167 25.55 34.99 -32.74
N TRP A 168 25.06 34.51 -33.89
CA TRP A 168 25.77 33.52 -34.70
C TRP A 168 27.15 34.02 -35.11
N TRP A 169 27.24 35.25 -35.65
CA TRP A 169 28.51 35.84 -36.07
C TRP A 169 29.53 35.92 -34.91
N ARG A 170 29.10 36.41 -33.74
CA ARG A 170 29.96 36.47 -32.54
C ARG A 170 30.44 35.09 -32.12
N GLY A 171 29.58 34.07 -32.16
CA GLY A 171 29.95 32.69 -31.89
C GLY A 171 30.99 32.16 -32.89
N ARG A 172 30.77 32.43 -34.18
CA ARG A 172 31.65 32.03 -35.29
C ARG A 172 33.04 32.69 -35.23
N THR A 173 33.14 33.92 -34.74
CA THR A 173 34.42 34.64 -34.59
C THR A 173 35.18 34.31 -33.31
N THR A 174 34.49 33.84 -32.26
CA THR A 174 35.11 33.53 -30.95
C THR A 174 35.41 32.05 -30.75
N GLY A 175 34.87 31.17 -31.61
CA GLY A 175 35.14 29.74 -31.61
C GLY A 175 36.62 29.44 -31.84
N LYS A 176 37.30 28.94 -30.79
CA LYS A 176 38.70 28.49 -30.85
C LYS A 176 38.81 27.29 -31.80
N GLY A 177 39.05 27.55 -33.09
CA GLY A 177 39.27 26.50 -34.10
C GLY A 177 38.65 26.75 -35.47
N GLN A 178 37.85 27.82 -35.66
CA GLN A 178 37.34 28.19 -36.97
C GLN A 178 38.18 29.33 -37.55
N GLY A 179 38.65 29.19 -38.80
CA GLY A 179 39.47 30.20 -39.47
C GLY A 179 38.73 31.53 -39.68
N GLU A 180 39.49 32.62 -39.84
CA GLU A 180 38.95 33.93 -40.21
C GLU A 180 38.33 33.88 -41.60
N ILE A 181 37.07 34.32 -41.73
CA ILE A 181 36.40 34.42 -43.04
C ILE A 181 36.89 35.70 -43.70
N GLY A 182 37.89 35.58 -44.58
CA GLY A 182 38.45 36.70 -45.34
C GLY A 182 37.78 36.93 -46.71
N ILE A 183 36.94 35.99 -47.14
CA ILE A 183 36.34 35.98 -48.48
C ILE A 183 34.85 36.27 -48.38
N TRP A 184 34.37 37.25 -49.15
CA TRP A 184 32.96 37.66 -49.14
C TRP A 184 32.01 36.51 -49.52
N GLN A 185 32.40 35.70 -50.51
CA GLN A 185 31.63 34.54 -50.94
C GLN A 185 31.53 33.46 -49.86
N GLU A 186 32.60 33.24 -49.07
CA GLU A 186 32.59 32.29 -47.95
C GLU A 186 31.66 32.77 -46.84
N PHE A 187 31.66 34.07 -46.53
CA PHE A 187 30.72 34.67 -45.60
C PHE A 187 29.26 34.47 -46.04
N GLN A 188 28.95 34.70 -47.32
CA GLN A 188 27.61 34.47 -47.87
C GLN A 188 27.21 32.99 -47.81
N CYS A 189 28.13 32.07 -48.11
CA CYS A 189 27.87 30.63 -48.04
C CYS A 189 27.59 30.17 -46.61
N GLU A 190 28.34 30.63 -45.61
CA GLU A 190 28.11 30.28 -44.22
C GLU A 190 26.84 30.93 -43.64
N LEU A 191 26.57 32.19 -44.00
CA LEU A 191 25.32 32.86 -43.66
C LEU A 191 24.12 32.11 -44.28
N LYS A 192 24.28 31.62 -45.50
CA LYS A 192 23.29 30.77 -46.18
C LYS A 192 23.06 29.46 -45.47
N GLY A 193 24.15 28.74 -45.15
CA GLY A 193 24.07 27.46 -44.44
C GLY A 193 23.41 27.56 -43.06
N GLN A 194 23.43 28.73 -42.43
CA GLN A 194 22.84 28.92 -41.11
C GLN A 194 21.37 29.37 -41.14
N PHE A 195 20.98 30.24 -42.07
CA PHE A 195 19.69 30.94 -42.03
C PHE A 195 18.71 30.53 -43.14
N TYR A 196 19.15 29.64 -44.04
CA TYR A 196 18.34 29.09 -45.11
C TYR A 196 18.10 27.60 -44.83
N PRO A 197 16.83 27.14 -44.89
CA PRO A 197 16.48 25.75 -44.67
C PRO A 197 16.99 24.82 -45.76
#